data_AF-A0A743Z8M2-F1
#
_entry.id   AF-A0A743Z8M2-F1
#
_cell.length_a   1.000
_cell.length_b   1.000
_cell.length_c   1.000
_cell.angle_alpha   90.00
_cell.angle_beta   90.00
_cell.angle_gamma   90.00
#
_symmetry.space_group_name_H-M   'P 1'
#
loop_
_entity.id
_entity.type
_entity.pdbx_description
1 polymer ?
#
loop_
_entity_poly.entity_id
_entity_poly.type
_entity_poly.pdbx_seq_one_letter_code
_entity_poly.pdbx_strand_id
1 'polypeptide(L)'
;VVTSQDSTVTNLTPVPIQMADQTVYVAGSATTTTTDVGATTTLTPGMITTGFNMTLLPLIRQAGDVQLQVNFNLSDPPAIRSFTSKDGNSYIEMPYTKLRSLSQKVNLRAGQSLVLTGFSQDNTSVRKSGTFTPGNFLFGGGRKGEHGRSTLVIIITPLLAGNNGD
;
A
#
# COMPACT_ATOMS: atom_id res chain seq x y z
N VAL A 1 -4.10 12.12 -2.24
CA VAL A 1 -5.35 11.57 -2.82
C VAL A 1 -6.35 11.44 -1.69
N VAL A 2 -7.59 11.89 -1.90
CA VAL A 2 -8.69 11.72 -0.94
C VAL A 2 -9.71 10.83 -1.63
N THR A 3 -10.13 9.75 -0.95
CA THR A 3 -11.20 8.90 -1.44
C THR A 3 -12.30 8.81 -0.40
N SER A 4 -13.53 9.09 -0.82
CA SER A 4 -14.74 8.97 -0.01
C SER A 4 -15.60 7.83 -0.56
N GLN A 5 -16.12 6.99 0.33
CA GLN A 5 -17.04 5.92 -0.03
C GLN A 5 -18.15 5.85 1.00
N ASP A 6 -19.39 5.88 0.53
CA ASP A 6 -20.58 5.68 1.35
C ASP A 6 -21.14 4.28 1.07
N SER A 7 -21.63 3.61 2.12
CA SER A 7 -22.22 2.28 2.02
C SER A 7 -23.28 2.09 3.09
N THR A 8 -24.43 1.56 2.70
CA THR A 8 -25.54 1.22 3.60
C THR A 8 -25.58 -0.28 3.81
N VAL A 9 -25.51 -0.73 5.06
CA VAL A 9 -25.58 -2.16 5.40
C VAL A 9 -26.42 -2.42 6.64
N THR A 10 -26.87 -3.66 6.78
CA THR A 10 -27.55 -4.15 7.97
C THR A 10 -26.58 -4.47 9.11
N ASN A 11 -27.14 -4.65 10.31
CA ASN A 11 -26.38 -5.09 11.47
C ASN A 11 -25.63 -6.40 11.19
N LEU A 12 -24.39 -6.51 11.66
CA LEU A 12 -23.52 -7.69 11.47
C LEU A 12 -23.20 -8.05 10.02
N THR A 13 -23.39 -7.11 9.09
CA THR A 13 -23.04 -7.31 7.68
C THR A 13 -21.72 -6.62 7.36
N PRO A 14 -20.68 -7.36 6.91
CA PRO A 14 -19.39 -6.77 6.59
C PRO A 14 -19.48 -5.89 5.33
N VAL A 15 -18.78 -4.75 5.37
CA VAL A 15 -18.59 -3.82 4.24
C VAL A 15 -17.14 -3.93 3.75
N PRO A 16 -16.88 -4.61 2.63
CA PRO A 16 -15.57 -4.58 2.00
C PRO A 16 -15.40 -3.31 1.17
N ILE A 17 -14.25 -2.65 1.31
CA ILE A 17 -13.81 -1.51 0.52
C ILE A 17 -12.43 -1.87 -0.03
N GLN A 18 -12.26 -1.79 -1.35
CA GLN A 18 -10.98 -2.12 -1.99
C GLN A 18 -10.66 -1.11 -3.09
N MET A 19 -9.43 -0.59 -3.05
CA MET A 19 -8.82 0.26 -4.05
C MET A 19 -7.45 -0.34 -4.34
N ALA A 20 -7.36 -1.10 -5.42
CA ALA A 20 -6.17 -1.87 -5.73
C ALA A 20 -5.74 -1.63 -7.18
N ASP A 21 -4.42 -1.55 -7.36
CA ASP A 21 -3.75 -1.47 -8.63
C ASP A 21 -2.97 -2.77 -8.88
N GLN A 22 -3.03 -3.27 -10.11
CA GLN A 22 -2.26 -4.44 -10.53
C GLN A 22 -1.05 -4.00 -11.33
N THR A 23 0.14 -4.43 -10.90
CA THR A 23 1.39 -4.21 -11.62
C THR A 23 1.90 -5.52 -12.20
N VAL A 24 2.15 -5.54 -13.50
CA VAL A 24 2.76 -6.68 -14.19
C VAL A 24 4.29 -6.53 -14.14
N TYR A 25 5.00 -7.63 -13.93
CA TYR A 25 6.46 -7.68 -13.91
C TYR A 25 6.96 -8.97 -14.58
N VAL A 26 8.24 -9.03 -14.95
CA VAL A 26 8.85 -10.25 -15.51
C VAL A 26 9.30 -11.17 -14.37
N ALA A 27 8.51 -12.20 -14.07
CA ALA A 27 8.83 -13.16 -13.00
C ALA A 27 10.00 -14.08 -13.37
N GLY A 28 10.25 -14.29 -14.66
CA GLY A 28 11.37 -15.08 -15.15
C GLY A 28 11.66 -14.84 -16.61
N SER A 29 12.93 -15.00 -17.01
CA SER A 29 13.30 -15.19 -18.41
C SER A 29 14.14 -16.45 -18.57
N ALA A 30 13.94 -17.14 -19.68
CA ALA A 30 14.76 -18.29 -20.07
C ALA A 30 15.24 -18.08 -21.51
N THR A 31 16.56 -18.07 -21.71
CA THR A 31 17.16 -17.99 -23.04
C THR A 31 17.64 -19.37 -23.45
N THR A 32 17.08 -19.93 -24.52
CA THR A 32 17.57 -21.17 -25.13
C THR A 32 18.39 -20.81 -26.36
N THR A 33 19.67 -21.18 -26.34
CA THR A 33 20.58 -21.08 -27.49
C THR A 33 20.60 -22.42 -28.20
N THR A 34 20.13 -22.44 -29.45
CA THR A 34 20.26 -23.60 -30.34
C THR A 34 21.31 -23.30 -31.39
N THR A 35 22.21 -24.25 -31.62
CA THR A 35 23.20 -24.17 -32.69
C THR A 35 22.47 -24.02 -34.04
N ASP A 36 22.95 -23.15 -34.93
CA ASP A 36 22.40 -22.82 -36.26
C ASP A 36 21.08 -22.02 -36.36
N VAL A 37 20.32 -21.78 -35.29
CA VAL A 37 19.00 -21.07 -35.38
C VAL A 37 18.96 -19.76 -34.58
N GLY A 38 19.98 -19.46 -33.79
CA GLY A 38 20.07 -18.25 -32.97
C GLY A 38 19.58 -18.47 -31.52
N ALA A 39 19.39 -17.37 -30.79
CA ALA A 39 18.93 -17.39 -29.39
C ALA A 39 17.45 -17.03 -29.30
N THR A 40 16.66 -17.86 -28.62
CA THR A 40 15.25 -17.57 -28.32
C THR A 40 15.12 -17.21 -26.84
N THR A 41 14.54 -16.04 -26.54
CA THR A 41 14.29 -15.60 -25.16
C THR A 41 12.79 -15.67 -24.86
N THR A 42 12.41 -16.46 -23.85
CA THR A 42 11.04 -16.52 -23.34
C THR A 42 10.92 -15.69 -22.08
N LEU A 43 9.90 -14.83 -22.00
CA LEU A 43 9.57 -14.03 -20.81
C LEU A 43 8.31 -14.58 -20.15
N THR A 44 8.38 -14.85 -18.85
CA THR A 44 7.26 -15.29 -18.02
C THR A 44 6.75 -14.11 -17.21
N PRO A 45 5.54 -13.58 -17.48
CA PRO A 45 4.99 -12.49 -16.70
C PRO A 45 4.48 -12.97 -15.33
N GLY A 46 4.62 -12.13 -14.32
CA GLY A 46 3.97 -12.21 -13.02
C GLY A 46 3.13 -10.96 -12.76
N MET A 47 2.23 -11.04 -11.79
CA MET A 47 1.40 -9.90 -11.38
C MET A 47 1.43 -9.75 -9.86
N ILE A 48 1.47 -8.50 -9.40
CA ILE A 48 1.32 -8.15 -8.00
C ILE A 48 0.20 -7.12 -7.86
N THR A 49 -0.70 -7.37 -6.90
CA THR A 49 -1.79 -6.45 -6.57
C THR A 49 -1.38 -5.66 -5.33
N THR A 50 -1.35 -4.33 -5.43
CA THR A 50 -1.05 -3.41 -4.33
C THR A 50 -2.16 -2.37 -4.19
N GLY A 51 -2.27 -1.71 -3.05
CA GLY A 51 -3.29 -0.71 -2.75
C GLY A 51 -3.92 -0.90 -1.38
N PHE A 52 -5.12 -0.34 -1.22
CA PHE A 52 -5.89 -0.31 0.01
C PHE A 52 -7.02 -1.34 0.00
N ASN A 53 -7.17 -2.07 1.09
CA ASN A 53 -8.27 -2.99 1.35
C ASN A 53 -8.74 -2.80 2.79
N MET A 54 -10.04 -2.69 3.00
CA MET A 54 -10.64 -2.49 4.32
C MET A 54 -11.94 -3.26 4.43
N THR A 55 -12.19 -3.83 5.60
CA THR A 55 -13.46 -4.47 5.95
C THR A 55 -13.96 -3.85 7.24
N LEU A 56 -15.18 -3.33 7.18
CA LEU A 56 -15.90 -2.77 8.31
C LEU A 56 -16.99 -3.74 8.74
N LEU A 57 -17.13 -3.99 10.04
CA LEU A 57 -18.21 -4.81 10.59
C LEU A 57 -18.94 -4.00 11.67
N PRO A 58 -20.15 -3.50 11.38
CA PRO A 58 -20.97 -2.81 12.36
C PRO A 58 -21.76 -3.80 13.23
N LEU A 59 -21.85 -3.50 14.51
CA LEU A 59 -22.74 -4.12 15.49
C LEU A 59 -23.56 -3.02 16.18
N ILE A 60 -24.85 -2.98 15.86
CA ILE A 60 -25.83 -2.09 16.51
C ILE A 60 -26.21 -2.72 17.84
N ARG A 61 -25.96 -2.00 18.94
CA ARG A 61 -26.30 -2.42 20.30
C ARG A 61 -27.68 -1.88 20.67
N GLN A 62 -28.37 -2.57 21.59
CA GLN A 62 -29.72 -2.20 22.04
C GLN A 62 -29.81 -0.77 22.63
N ALA A 63 -28.71 -0.25 23.17
CA ALA A 63 -28.63 1.11 23.70
C ALA A 63 -28.55 2.22 22.62
N GLY A 64 -28.57 1.87 21.33
CA GLY A 64 -28.42 2.83 20.22
C GLY A 64 -26.97 3.14 19.85
N ASP A 65 -26.00 2.52 20.53
CA ASP A 65 -24.59 2.63 20.19
C ASP A 65 -24.21 1.68 19.04
N VAL A 66 -23.27 2.10 18.20
CA VAL A 66 -22.68 1.30 17.13
C VAL A 66 -21.28 0.87 17.55
N GLN A 67 -21.09 -0.43 17.74
CA GLN A 67 -19.76 -1.01 17.82
C GLN A 67 -19.25 -1.27 16.39
N LEU A 68 -18.09 -0.74 16.05
CA LEU A 68 -17.50 -0.91 14.73
C LEU A 68 -16.17 -1.63 14.86
N GLN A 69 -16.05 -2.76 14.17
CA GLN A 69 -14.77 -3.42 13.96
C GLN A 69 -14.24 -3.04 12.58
N VAL A 70 -13.02 -2.53 12.56
CA VAL A 70 -12.32 -2.04 11.36
C VAL A 70 -11.08 -2.89 11.17
N ASN A 71 -10.97 -3.51 10.01
CA ASN A 71 -9.76 -4.20 9.58
C ASN A 71 -9.31 -3.56 8.27
N PHE A 72 -8.07 -3.09 8.16
CA PHE A 72 -7.55 -2.65 6.87
C PHE A 72 -6.14 -3.13 6.61
N ASN A 73 -5.81 -3.23 5.34
CA ASN A 73 -4.51 -3.53 4.77
C ASN A 73 -4.20 -2.46 3.70
N LEU A 74 -3.04 -1.82 3.78
CA LEU A 74 -2.53 -0.87 2.80
C LEU A 74 -1.16 -1.35 2.32
N SER A 75 -0.99 -1.41 1.01
CA SER A 75 0.27 -1.65 0.34
C SER A 75 0.66 -0.47 -0.53
N ASP A 76 1.93 -0.08 -0.47
CA ASP A 76 2.48 0.91 -1.40
C ASP A 76 2.60 0.31 -2.81
N PRO A 77 2.63 1.13 -3.87
CA PRO A 77 3.01 0.66 -5.21
C PRO A 77 4.34 -0.10 -5.16
N PRO A 78 4.50 -1.20 -5.91
CA PRO A 78 5.68 -2.04 -5.83
C PRO A 78 6.90 -1.32 -6.41
N ALA A 79 8.00 -1.31 -5.66
CA ALA A 79 9.30 -0.94 -6.18
C ALA A 79 9.91 -2.16 -6.88
N ILE A 80 10.02 -2.09 -8.21
CA ILE A 80 10.61 -3.16 -9.01
C ILE A 80 12.14 -3.06 -8.97
N ARG A 81 12.81 -4.13 -8.57
CA ARG A 81 14.26 -4.29 -8.72
C ARG A 81 14.53 -5.38 -9.76
N SER A 82 15.23 -5.03 -10.83
CA SER A 82 15.66 -6.00 -11.82
C SER A 82 16.99 -6.65 -11.42
N PHE A 83 17.13 -7.92 -11.77
CA PHE A 83 18.38 -8.64 -11.72
C PHE A 83 18.61 -9.28 -13.09
N THR A 84 19.80 -9.06 -13.64
CA THR A 84 20.26 -9.70 -14.85
C THR A 84 21.49 -10.53 -14.51
N SER A 85 21.50 -11.79 -14.95
CA SER A 85 22.65 -12.67 -14.76
C SER A 85 23.88 -12.13 -15.50
N LYS A 86 25.08 -12.48 -15.02
CA LYS A 86 26.36 -12.01 -15.60
C LYS A 86 26.56 -12.42 -17.06
N ASP A 87 25.93 -13.50 -17.48
CA ASP A 87 25.91 -13.99 -18.86
C ASP A 87 24.89 -13.26 -19.75
N GLY A 88 24.00 -12.45 -19.15
CA GLY A 88 22.92 -11.74 -19.87
C GLY A 88 21.72 -12.62 -20.23
N ASN A 89 21.76 -13.92 -19.92
CA ASN A 89 20.78 -14.89 -20.41
C ASN A 89 19.52 -15.00 -19.53
N SER A 90 19.58 -14.47 -18.32
CA SER A 90 18.49 -14.53 -17.33
C SER A 90 18.20 -13.13 -16.78
N TYR A 91 16.93 -12.75 -16.81
CA TYR A 91 16.35 -11.49 -16.35
C TYR A 91 15.16 -11.79 -15.46
N ILE A 92 15.17 -11.21 -14.26
CA ILE A 92 14.04 -11.30 -13.33
C ILE A 92 13.75 -9.92 -12.74
N GLU A 93 12.48 -9.67 -12.45
CA GLU A 93 12.02 -8.52 -11.71
C GLU A 93 11.47 -8.96 -10.35
N MET A 94 11.97 -8.33 -9.30
CA MET A 94 11.56 -8.60 -7.92
C MET A 94 10.77 -7.38 -7.41
N PRO A 95 9.43 -7.48 -7.31
CA PRO A 95 8.62 -6.41 -6.73
C PRO A 95 8.76 -6.40 -5.21
N TYR A 96 9.07 -5.23 -4.65
CA TYR A 96 9.05 -5.00 -3.21
C TYR A 96 7.96 -3.99 -2.87
N THR A 97 7.00 -4.39 -2.03
CA THR A 97 5.99 -3.48 -1.48
C THR A 97 6.08 -3.45 0.04
N LYS A 98 5.72 -2.32 0.62
CA LYS A 98 5.58 -2.18 2.06
C LYS A 98 4.11 -2.36 2.42
N LEU A 99 3.85 -3.24 3.40
CA LEU A 99 2.52 -3.55 3.90
C LEU A 99 2.28 -2.85 5.24
N ARG A 100 1.06 -2.38 5.45
CA ARG A 100 0.56 -1.88 6.73
C ARG A 100 -0.81 -2.49 6.96
N SER A 101 -1.05 -2.94 8.18
CA SER A 101 -2.35 -3.46 8.55
C SER A 101 -2.74 -2.99 9.93
N LEU A 102 -4.05 -2.84 10.15
CA LEU A 102 -4.62 -2.50 11.43
C LEU A 102 -5.91 -3.28 11.62
N SER A 103 -6.11 -3.77 12.84
CA SER A 103 -7.39 -4.28 13.30
C SER A 103 -7.75 -3.55 14.58
N GLN A 104 -8.88 -2.85 14.58
CA GLN A 104 -9.38 -2.12 15.73
C GLN A 104 -10.87 -2.34 15.90
N LYS A 105 -11.29 -2.26 17.16
CA LYS A 105 -12.68 -2.40 17.55
C LYS A 105 -13.03 -1.25 18.47
N VAL A 106 -14.00 -0.44 18.06
CA VAL A 106 -14.38 0.78 18.76
C VAL A 106 -15.88 0.83 19.00
N ASN A 107 -16.29 1.52 20.06
CA ASN A 107 -17.67 1.81 20.35
C ASN A 107 -17.92 3.29 20.01
N LEU A 108 -18.90 3.55 19.16
CA LEU A 108 -19.27 4.87 18.67
C LEU A 108 -20.77 5.08 18.93
N ARG A 109 -21.17 6.33 19.15
CA ARG A 109 -22.60 6.68 19.04
C ARG A 109 -22.93 6.97 17.58
N ALA A 110 -24.18 6.76 17.20
CA ALA A 110 -24.65 7.15 15.86
C ALA A 110 -24.37 8.64 15.62
N GLY A 111 -23.85 8.98 14.44
CA GLY A 111 -23.46 10.34 14.05
C GLY A 111 -22.10 10.82 14.56
N GLN A 112 -21.40 10.07 15.41
CA GLN A 112 -20.05 10.45 15.86
C GLN A 112 -18.97 9.95 14.91
N SER A 113 -18.12 10.85 14.44
CA SER A 113 -16.97 10.48 13.60
C SER A 113 -15.85 9.84 14.43
N LEU A 114 -15.43 8.66 14.02
CA LEU A 114 -14.17 8.04 14.42
C LEU A 114 -13.05 8.54 13.51
N VAL A 115 -11.98 9.05 14.09
CA VAL A 115 -10.73 9.33 13.38
C VAL A 115 -9.69 8.29 13.77
N LEU A 116 -9.26 7.50 12.78
CA LEU A 116 -8.16 6.55 12.92
C LEU A 116 -6.90 7.18 12.30
N THR A 117 -6.07 7.78 13.13
CA THR A 117 -4.72 8.25 12.74
C THR A 117 -3.71 7.16 13.08
N GLY A 118 -3.34 6.34 12.10
CA GLY A 118 -2.57 5.13 12.38
C GLY A 118 -1.07 5.19 12.06
N PHE A 119 -0.64 6.07 11.15
CA PHE A 119 0.71 5.92 10.58
C PHE A 119 1.28 7.22 10.03
N SER A 120 2.45 7.63 10.54
CA SER A 120 3.33 8.65 9.96
C SER A 120 4.72 8.04 9.84
N GLN A 121 5.16 7.72 8.63
CA GLN A 121 6.51 7.23 8.37
C GLN A 121 7.33 8.34 7.74
N ASP A 122 8.31 8.85 8.49
CA ASP A 122 9.33 9.77 8.00
C ASP A 122 10.57 8.98 7.61
N ASN A 123 10.78 8.78 6.31
CA ASN A 123 11.99 8.17 5.80
C ASN A 123 12.99 9.30 5.45
N THR A 124 13.96 9.55 6.32
CA THR A 124 15.04 10.50 6.08
C THR A 124 16.32 9.75 5.73
N SER A 125 16.69 9.76 4.46
CA SER A 125 17.97 9.21 3.99
C SER A 125 18.91 10.37 3.68
N VAL A 126 19.96 10.53 4.49
CA VAL A 126 21.00 11.54 4.27
C VAL A 126 22.24 10.83 3.75
N ARG A 127 22.52 10.93 2.45
CA ARG A 127 23.79 10.48 1.88
C ARG A 127 24.73 11.68 1.76
N LYS A 128 25.88 11.60 2.44
CA LYS A 128 27.00 12.53 2.27
C LYS A 128 28.07 11.82 1.43
N SER A 129 28.47 12.38 0.30
CA SER A 129 29.64 11.92 -0.46
C SER A 129 30.68 13.04 -0.56
N GLY A 130 31.95 12.69 -0.37
CA GLY A 130 33.10 13.59 -0.48
C GLY A 130 34.41 12.84 -0.22
N THR A 131 35.46 13.13 -1.00
CA THR A 131 36.70 12.32 -1.05
C THR A 131 37.70 12.59 0.08
N PHE A 132 37.50 13.59 0.95
CA PHE A 132 38.46 13.85 2.04
C PHE A 132 37.90 14.37 3.37
N THR A 133 36.69 14.93 3.44
CA THR A 133 35.93 15.07 4.71
C THR A 133 34.47 15.43 4.34
N PRO A 134 33.44 14.75 4.84
CA PRO A 134 32.04 14.94 4.37
C PRO A 134 31.38 16.30 4.70
N GLY A 135 32.14 17.28 5.21
CA GLY A 135 31.65 18.58 5.67
C GLY A 135 32.18 19.80 4.92
N ASN A 136 33.10 19.64 3.95
CA ASN A 136 33.75 20.78 3.31
C ASN A 136 33.08 21.14 1.97
N PHE A 137 32.28 22.22 1.95
CA PHE A 137 31.53 22.68 0.77
C PHE A 137 32.44 23.23 -0.35
N LEU A 138 33.65 23.71 0.00
CA LEU A 138 34.60 24.34 -0.91
C LEU A 138 35.17 23.39 -1.99
N PHE A 139 35.18 22.08 -1.74
CA PHE A 139 35.73 21.05 -2.64
C PHE A 139 34.65 20.20 -3.34
N GLY A 140 33.44 20.73 -3.51
CA GLY A 140 32.37 20.04 -4.25
C GLY A 140 31.62 18.96 -3.45
N GLY A 141 31.63 19.04 -2.12
CA GLY A 141 30.81 18.17 -1.26
C GLY A 141 29.31 18.47 -1.39
N GLY A 142 28.54 17.51 -1.89
CA GLY A 142 27.08 17.61 -2.04
C GLY A 142 26.33 16.82 -0.96
N ARG A 143 25.23 17.37 -0.44
CA ARG A 143 24.29 16.66 0.45
C ARG A 143 23.01 16.40 -0.33
N LYS A 144 22.71 15.13 -0.64
CA LYS A 144 21.41 14.73 -1.20
C LYS A 144 20.59 14.09 -0.09
N GLY A 145 19.53 14.79 0.34
CA GLY A 145 18.53 14.28 1.27
C GLY A 145 17.28 13.88 0.50
N GLU A 146 16.84 12.65 0.66
CA GLU A 146 15.51 12.22 0.21
C GLU A 146 14.61 12.12 1.46
N HIS A 147 13.53 12.91 1.46
CA HIS A 147 12.51 12.92 2.51
C HIS A 147 11.19 12.40 1.91
N GLY A 148 10.72 11.27 2.41
CA GLY A 148 9.39 10.73 2.09
C GLY A 148 8.55 10.68 3.36
N ARG A 149 7.44 11.44 3.39
CA ARG A 149 6.43 11.40 4.44
C ARG A 149 5.12 10.90 3.86
N SER A 150 4.59 9.82 4.41
CA SER A 150 3.25 9.30 4.08
C SER A 150 2.40 9.27 5.35
N THR A 151 1.19 9.83 5.25
CA THR A 151 0.23 9.92 6.36
C THR A 151 -1.12 9.37 5.91
N LEU A 152 -1.62 8.36 6.62
CA LEU A 152 -2.95 7.79 6.40
C LEU A 152 -3.88 8.28 7.50
N VAL A 153 -4.97 8.93 7.10
CA VAL A 153 -6.06 9.35 7.98
C VAL A 153 -7.34 8.70 7.46
N ILE A 154 -8.00 7.93 8.31
CA ILE A 154 -9.29 7.31 7.99
C ILE A 154 -10.33 7.94 8.92
N ILE A 155 -11.40 8.48 8.33
CA ILE A 155 -12.51 9.07 9.07
C ILE A 155 -13.75 8.23 8.76
N ILE A 156 -14.41 7.73 9.80
CA ILE A 156 -15.61 6.90 9.67
C ILE A 156 -16.71 7.52 10.49
N THR A 157 -17.85 7.81 9.86
CA THR A 157 -19.04 8.34 10.54
C THR A 157 -20.18 7.34 10.37
N PRO A 158 -20.50 6.54 11.41
CA PRO A 158 -21.66 5.65 11.35
C PRO A 158 -22.94 6.46 11.44
N LEU A 159 -23.84 6.28 10.48
CA LEU A 159 -25.20 6.82 10.50
C LEU A 159 -26.17 5.65 10.60
N LEU A 160 -27.13 5.76 11.53
CA LEU A 160 -28.24 4.82 11.60
C LEU A 160 -29.37 5.37 10.73
N ALA A 161 -29.66 4.68 9.63
CA ALA A 161 -30.86 4.97 8.86
C ALA A 161 -32.08 4.56 9.71
N GLY A 162 -32.81 5.56 10.21
CA GLY A 162 -34.14 5.33 10.77
C GLY A 162 -35.05 4.80 9.67
N ASN A 163 -35.94 3.88 10.02
CA ASN A 163 -37.01 3.47 9.14
C ASN A 163 -37.89 4.72 8.92
N ASN A 164 -37.68 5.46 7.82
CA ASN A 164 -38.58 6.53 7.40
C ASN A 164 -39.85 5.87 6.88
N GLY A 165 -40.70 5.43 7.80
CA GLY A 165 -42.10 5.21 7.57
C GLY A 165 -42.84 6.44 8.06
N ASP A 166 -42.93 7.45 7.20
CA ASP A 166 -43.98 8.48 7.13
C ASP A 166 -44.14 8.87 5.65
#